data_AF-A0A965PJJ2-F1
#
_entry.id   AF-A0A965PJJ2-F1
#
_cell.length_a   1.000
_cell.length_b   1.000
_cell.length_c   1.000
_cell.angle_alpha   90.00
_cell.angle_beta   90.00
_cell.angle_gamma   90.00
#
_symmetry.space_group_name_H-M   'P 1'
#
loop_
_entity.id
_entity.type
_entity.pdbx_description
1 polymer ?
#
loop_
_entity_poly.entity_id
_entity_poly.type
_entity_poly.pdbx_seq_one_letter_code
_entity_poly.pdbx_strand_id
1 'polypeptide(L)'
;MKTIEAANPAIITTYRGPTDTRGSRIVVTGGYRPTRMTVPYDQSLSATENHRAAAAAFIERRHGGPWSAVASADIRPGRMAHILLPDAT
;
A
#
# COMPACT_ATOMS: atom_id res chain seq x y z
N MET A 1 18.64 -2.05 22.27
CA MET A 1 17.60 -2.93 21.73
C MET A 1 16.36 -2.08 21.49
N LYS A 2 16.08 -1.66 20.24
CA LYS A 2 14.87 -0.87 19.94
C LYS A 2 13.67 -1.81 20.04
N THR A 3 12.83 -1.57 21.03
CA THR A 3 11.54 -2.24 21.18
C THR A 3 10.72 -1.99 19.91
N ILE A 4 10.50 -3.06 19.15
CA ILE A 4 9.48 -3.09 18.09
C ILE A 4 8.14 -3.15 18.82
N GLU A 5 7.66 -2.01 19.32
CA GLU A 5 6.29 -1.89 19.82
C GLU A 5 5.36 -2.14 18.63
N ALA A 6 4.76 -3.32 18.64
CA ALA A 6 4.00 -3.90 17.56
C ALA A 6 2.65 -3.19 17.35
N ALA A 7 2.67 -1.95 16.86
CA ALA A 7 1.64 -1.45 15.98
C ALA A 7 2.09 -1.80 14.55
N ASN A 8 2.01 -3.08 14.17
CA ASN A 8 2.38 -3.54 12.83
C ASN A 8 1.58 -2.70 11.81
N PRO A 9 2.17 -1.71 11.11
CA PRO A 9 1.40 -0.74 10.35
C PRO A 9 1.07 -1.36 9.00
N ALA A 10 0.25 -2.41 9.03
CA ALA A 10 -0.15 -3.12 7.84
C ALA A 10 -0.83 -2.12 6.91
N ILE A 11 -0.19 -1.85 5.78
CA ILE A 11 -0.80 -1.07 4.72
C ILE A 11 -1.69 -2.02 3.95
N ILE A 12 -2.96 -1.67 3.86
CA ILE A 12 -3.96 -2.39 3.11
C ILE A 12 -4.20 -1.62 1.82
N THR A 13 -4.06 -2.31 0.70
CA THR A 13 -4.39 -1.79 -0.62
C THR A 13 -5.60 -2.54 -1.15
N THR A 14 -6.53 -1.82 -1.79
CA THR A 14 -7.77 -2.39 -2.33
C THR A 14 -7.97 -1.90 -3.75
N TYR A 15 -8.03 -2.81 -4.70
CA TYR A 15 -8.43 -2.52 -6.06
C TYR A 15 -9.91 -2.12 -6.09
N ARG A 16 -10.18 -0.97 -6.70
CA ARG A 16 -11.51 -0.47 -6.99
C ARG A 16 -11.61 -0.36 -8.50
N GLY A 17 -12.36 -1.27 -9.09
CA GLY A 17 -12.69 -1.25 -10.51
C GLY A 17 -13.53 -0.02 -10.89
N PRO A 18 -13.75 0.17 -12.20
CA PRO A 18 -14.54 1.28 -12.71
C PRO A 18 -15.94 1.17 -12.12
N THR A 19 -16.31 2.17 -11.31
CA THR A 19 -17.60 2.18 -10.63
C THR A 19 -18.62 2.91 -11.49
N ASP A 20 -18.31 4.12 -11.94
CA ASP A 20 -19.15 4.90 -12.87
C ASP A 20 -18.27 6.01 -13.47
N THR A 21 -17.66 5.80 -14.66
CA THR A 21 -16.76 6.75 -15.37
C THR A 21 -15.39 7.07 -14.76
N ARG A 22 -15.13 6.71 -13.49
CA ARG A 22 -13.93 7.16 -12.73
C ARG A 22 -12.68 6.27 -12.82
N GLY A 23 -12.57 5.42 -13.85
CA GLY A 23 -11.44 4.53 -14.06
C GLY A 23 -11.17 3.55 -12.90
N SER A 24 -10.18 2.67 -13.10
CA SER A 24 -9.69 1.77 -12.06
C SER A 24 -8.68 2.47 -11.14
N ARG A 25 -8.66 2.11 -9.86
CA ARG A 25 -7.75 2.71 -8.87
C ARG A 25 -7.43 1.77 -7.72
N ILE A 26 -6.29 1.97 -7.09
CA ILE A 26 -5.94 1.35 -5.81
C ILE A 26 -6.23 2.35 -4.68
N VAL A 27 -7.01 1.90 -3.70
CA VAL A 27 -7.22 2.63 -2.45
C VAL A 27 -6.28 2.06 -1.41
N VAL A 28 -5.44 2.91 -0.84
CA VAL A 28 -4.48 2.58 0.21
C VAL A 28 -5.03 3.07 1.56
N THR A 29 -5.01 2.21 2.57
CA THR A 29 -5.38 2.52 3.95
C THR A 29 -4.37 1.90 4.89
N GLY A 30 -3.85 2.64 5.87
CA GLY A 30 -2.90 2.09 6.83
C GLY A 30 -2.08 3.17 7.53
N GLY A 31 -1.12 2.73 8.33
CA GLY A 31 -0.29 3.59 9.18
C GLY A 31 -0.86 3.78 10.60
N TYR A 32 -0.12 4.50 11.44
CA TYR A 32 -0.46 4.73 12.86
C TYR A 32 -1.74 5.55 13.06
N ARG A 33 -2.18 6.29 12.02
CA ARG A 33 -3.48 6.98 11.98
C ARG A 33 -4.28 6.49 10.78
N PRO A 34 -5.59 6.27 10.93
CA PRO A 34 -6.45 5.84 9.83
C PRO A 34 -6.47 6.93 8.75
N THR A 35 -5.63 6.75 7.74
CA THR A 35 -5.51 7.66 6.62
C THR A 35 -5.68 6.88 5.32
N ARG A 36 -6.22 7.57 4.32
CA ARG A 36 -6.58 6.98 3.02
C ARG A 36 -5.91 7.76 1.90
N MET A 37 -5.42 7.04 0.91
CA MET A 37 -4.97 7.60 -0.36
C MET A 37 -5.57 6.81 -1.52
N THR A 38 -5.73 7.47 -2.64
CA THR A 38 -6.15 6.85 -3.90
C THR A 38 -5.03 7.01 -4.90
N VAL A 39 -4.64 5.92 -5.54
CA VAL A 39 -3.63 5.87 -6.61
C VAL A 39 -4.33 5.38 -7.87
N PRO A 40 -4.16 6.06 -9.02
CA PRO A 40 -4.66 5.56 -10.29
C PRO A 40 -4.12 4.15 -10.58
N TYR A 41 -4.92 3.29 -11.21
CA TYR A 41 -4.45 1.98 -11.63
C TYR A 41 -3.70 2.11 -12.95
N ASP A 42 -2.45 1.66 -12.98
CA ASP A 42 -1.64 1.61 -14.18
C ASP A 42 -1.89 0.29 -14.92
N GLN A 43 -2.42 0.38 -16.14
CA GLN A 43 -2.75 -0.78 -16.97
C GLN A 43 -1.50 -1.47 -17.55
N SER A 44 -0.31 -0.85 -17.46
CA SER A 44 0.96 -1.46 -17.85
C SER A 44 1.57 -2.36 -16.78
N LEU A 45 1.08 -2.25 -15.53
CA LEU A 45 1.54 -3.05 -14.39
C LEU A 45 0.58 -4.20 -14.09
N SER A 46 1.11 -5.31 -13.58
CA SER A 46 0.27 -6.37 -13.01
C SER A 46 -0.53 -5.86 -11.80
N ALA A 47 -1.57 -6.61 -11.41
CA ALA A 47 -2.35 -6.27 -10.22
C ALA A 47 -1.46 -6.14 -8.97
N THR A 48 -0.59 -7.12 -8.74
CA THR A 48 0.35 -7.12 -7.62
C THR A 48 1.32 -5.93 -7.64
N GLU A 49 1.84 -5.57 -8.80
CA GLU A 49 2.73 -4.41 -8.96
C GLU A 49 2.01 -3.09 -8.68
N ASN A 50 0.76 -2.94 -9.14
CA ASN A 50 -0.08 -1.80 -8.80
C ASN A 50 -0.28 -1.66 -7.29
N HIS A 51 -0.58 -2.77 -6.61
CA HIS A 51 -0.75 -2.78 -5.16
C HIS A 51 0.55 -2.38 -4.44
N ARG A 52 1.71 -2.90 -4.87
CA ARG A 52 3.03 -2.52 -4.31
C ARG A 52 3.39 -1.07 -4.56
N ALA A 53 3.22 -0.57 -5.79
CA ALA A 53 3.50 0.80 -6.16
C ALA A 53 2.64 1.79 -5.36
N ALA A 54 1.36 1.47 -5.17
CA ALA A 54 0.46 2.28 -4.37
C ALA A 54 0.86 2.31 -2.87
N ALA A 55 1.29 1.17 -2.33
CA ALA A 55 1.81 1.10 -0.95
C ALA A 55 3.10 1.94 -0.80
N ALA A 56 4.03 1.84 -1.74
CA ALA A 56 5.27 2.63 -1.72
C ALA A 56 4.98 4.15 -1.78
N ALA A 57 4.13 4.58 -2.71
CA ALA A 57 3.74 5.99 -2.84
C ALA A 57 3.06 6.55 -1.58
N PHE A 58 2.28 5.72 -0.88
CA PHE A 58 1.62 6.14 0.37
C PHE A 58 2.64 6.48 1.43
N ILE A 59 3.70 5.68 1.51
CA ILE A 59 4.72 5.81 2.55
C ILE A 59 5.67 6.95 2.23
N GLU A 60 6.11 7.07 0.99
CA GLU A 60 6.93 8.21 0.55
C GLU A 60 6.26 9.53 0.97
N ARG A 61 4.95 9.64 0.70
CA ARG A 61 4.16 10.81 1.07
C ARG A 61 4.00 11.03 2.57
N ARG A 62 4.04 9.98 3.39
CA ARG A 62 3.69 10.04 4.83
C ARG A 62 4.87 9.95 5.78
N HIS A 63 5.94 9.29 5.37
CA HIS A 63 7.10 8.93 6.18
C HIS A 63 8.41 9.48 5.61
N GLY A 64 8.39 10.10 4.42
CA GLY A 64 9.49 10.93 3.92
C GLY A 64 10.80 10.20 3.61
N GLY A 65 10.74 8.89 3.35
CA GLY A 65 11.92 8.09 3.04
C GLY A 65 11.60 6.93 2.11
N PRO A 66 12.62 6.21 1.62
CA PRO A 66 12.45 5.01 0.84
C PRO A 66 12.04 3.85 1.75
N TRP A 67 10.94 3.19 1.41
CA TRP A 67 10.44 2.01 2.12
C TRP A 67 10.15 0.94 1.09
N SER A 68 10.62 -0.27 1.38
CA SER A 68 10.38 -1.43 0.54
C SER A 68 9.29 -2.33 1.15
N ALA A 69 8.39 -2.81 0.29
CA ALA A 69 7.43 -3.85 0.66
C ALA A 69 8.15 -5.19 0.72
N VAL A 70 8.25 -5.75 1.93
CA VAL A 70 9.07 -6.94 2.19
C VAL A 70 8.23 -8.21 2.16
N ALA A 71 6.94 -8.08 2.48
CA ALA A 71 5.96 -9.12 2.25
C ALA A 71 4.66 -8.50 1.75
N SER A 72 4.06 -9.11 0.74
CA SER A 72 2.71 -8.77 0.28
C SER A 72 1.88 -10.05 0.23
N ALA A 73 0.69 -10.02 0.83
CA ALA A 73 -0.21 -11.16 0.84
C ALA A 73 -1.62 -10.72 0.45
N ASP A 74 -2.26 -11.50 -0.42
CA ASP A 74 -3.69 -11.34 -0.70
C ASP A 74 -4.48 -11.72 0.56
N ILE A 75 -5.33 -10.81 1.03
CA ILE A 75 -6.19 -11.04 2.20
C ILE A 75 -7.57 -11.50 1.73
N ARG A 76 -8.03 -10.97 0.59
CA ARG A 76 -9.30 -11.22 -0.09
C ARG A 76 -9.17 -10.77 -1.55
N PRO A 77 -9.97 -11.31 -2.49
CA PRO A 77 -9.93 -10.92 -3.89
C PRO A 77 -9.88 -9.39 -4.09
N GLY A 78 -8.81 -8.91 -4.72
CA GLY A 78 -8.58 -7.49 -4.98
C GLY A 78 -8.13 -6.66 -3.76
N ARG A 79 -7.69 -7.29 -2.67
CA ARG A 79 -7.22 -6.62 -1.45
C ARG A 79 -5.95 -7.27 -0.92
N MET A 80 -4.90 -6.46 -0.78
CA MET A 80 -3.57 -6.92 -0.38
C MET A 80 -3.11 -6.23 0.90
N ALA A 81 -2.47 -6.98 1.80
CA ALA A 81 -1.70 -6.43 2.93
C ALA A 81 -0.24 -6.34 2.53
N HIS A 82 0.41 -5.25 2.94
CA HIS A 82 1.83 -5.03 2.79
C HIS A 82 2.46 -4.85 4.17
N ILE A 83 3.48 -5.66 4.44
CA ILE A 83 4.41 -5.46 5.55
C ILE A 83 5.61 -4.74 4.98
N LEU A 84 5.96 -3.63 5.61
CA LEU A 84 6.96 -2.69 5.11
C LEU A 84 8.05 -2.56 6.15
N LEU A 85 9.30 -2.59 5.69
CA LEU A 85 10.45 -2.29 6.51
C LEU A 85 11.05 -0.96 6.03
N PRO A 86 11.61 -0.15 6.93
CA PRO A 86 12.42 0.99 6.50
C PRO A 86 13.60 0.44 5.68
N ASP A 87 13.92 1.07 4.55
CA ASP A 87 15.14 0.68 3.84
C ASP A 87 16.32 0.94 4.77
N ALA A 88 17.07 -0.13 5.06
CA ALA A 88 18.30 -0.04 5.82
C ALA A 88 19.31 0.73 4.96
N THR A 89 19.48 2.01 5.25
CA THR A 89 20.60 2.81 4.74
C THR A 89 21.82 2.56 5.61
#